data_AF-A0A8H7SSH0-F1
#
_entry.id   AF-A0A8H7SSH0-F1
#
_cell.length_a   1.000
_cell.length_b   1.000
_cell.length_c   1.000
_cell.angle_alpha   90.00
_cell.angle_beta   90.00
_cell.angle_gamma   90.00
#
_symmetry.space_group_name_H-M   'P 1'
#
loop_
_entity.id
_entity.type
_entity.pdbx_description
1 polymer ?
#
loop_
_entity_poly.entity_id
_entity_poly.type
_entity_poly.pdbx_seq_one_letter_code
_entity_poly.pdbx_strand_id
1 'polypeptide(L)'
;MTVTNIRNDKGENLVGILNKKDTNQLILIVHGEQGHKDCLYQVALAEKLPFSTFRFDLHGNGDSEGKPGYSHIAQDTEDIHAIAQHFESLGYEIYAIIGHGRGSLSGLKYATSCDKPLSHYVNIAAPYLDGKPAKKSEIAFKPDFFDWKVYQKGKLVTVKMRQEEVDVYNSWDSSHVIRMPKTTCVLTVHGLNDETVPTYHAASYANAISNHTLKLLPEADHTFTNQHEQLIDTIVSHFEQHTNDAYQKALNMGQHVSVTIPRWIDIPGVKNFRDIGGWPLKDGSGYIRERTVFRCGHLVDITEQGIQTLRRLNVIAAFDFRSDPEIERQGVMPDITGLTRYPSAMFTQADYSPAALATRWKGYFEGATGFPKVYAVILEKGAPQYRKIFIHLIENHSISSTKSIIVHCTAGKDRTGLFGMLLLGLCGVDDEIIANEYALSNLGYWEPNHELEKKAEMLNVTVDDMRMVMSAPYLAMKETIRQVKEKYGSIEGYVRDECKLTQEQVKKVKELMIVPIRFEERQLFRPKI
;
A
#
# COMPACT_ATOMS: atom_id res chain seq x y z
N MET A 1 -1.12 19.83 -32.45
CA MET A 1 -0.18 18.68 -32.38
C MET A 1 1.08 19.03 -33.15
N THR A 2 2.26 18.68 -32.63
CA THR A 2 3.55 19.02 -33.24
C THR A 2 4.39 17.76 -33.41
N VAL A 3 4.87 17.51 -34.63
CA VAL A 3 5.85 16.44 -34.89
C VAL A 3 7.19 16.85 -34.29
N THR A 4 7.77 15.99 -33.45
CA THR A 4 9.03 16.23 -32.74
C THR A 4 9.98 15.08 -33.02
N ASN A 5 11.25 15.43 -33.28
CA ASN A 5 12.34 14.48 -33.48
C ASN A 5 13.28 14.57 -32.29
N ILE A 6 13.55 13.45 -31.63
CA ILE A 6 14.41 13.37 -30.45
C ILE A 6 15.51 12.37 -30.74
N ARG A 7 16.77 12.71 -30.44
CA ARG A 7 17.89 11.77 -30.63
C ARG A 7 18.05 10.87 -29.40
N ASN A 8 18.15 9.57 -29.62
CA ASN A 8 18.57 8.63 -28.59
C ASN A 8 20.10 8.61 -28.44
N ASP A 9 20.60 7.85 -27.45
CA ASP A 9 22.03 7.75 -27.16
C ASP A 9 22.86 7.13 -28.29
N LYS A 10 22.21 6.43 -29.23
CA LYS A 10 22.83 5.86 -30.44
C LYS A 10 22.84 6.85 -31.61
N GLY A 11 22.29 8.05 -31.41
CA GLY A 11 22.20 9.10 -32.42
C GLY A 11 21.07 8.92 -33.44
N GLU A 12 20.16 7.98 -33.20
CA GLU A 12 19.00 7.70 -34.04
C GLU A 12 17.87 8.68 -33.72
N ASN A 13 17.15 9.13 -34.74
CA ASN A 13 15.98 9.99 -34.57
C ASN A 13 14.73 9.18 -34.19
N LEU A 14 14.20 9.45 -33.01
CA LEU A 14 12.89 9.02 -32.52
C LEU A 14 11.83 10.06 -32.88
N VAL A 15 10.81 9.63 -33.62
CA VAL A 15 9.75 10.49 -34.13
C VAL A 15 8.49 10.34 -33.29
N GLY A 16 7.96 11.46 -32.82
CA GLY A 16 6.70 11.47 -32.08
C GLY A 16 5.86 12.71 -32.30
N ILE A 17 4.68 12.70 -31.70
CA ILE A 17 3.68 13.76 -31.80
C ILE A 17 3.38 14.27 -30.39
N LEU A 18 3.72 15.53 -30.16
CA LEU A 18 3.35 16.26 -28.96
C LEU A 18 1.94 16.84 -29.14
N ASN A 19 1.00 16.36 -28.31
CA ASN A 19 -0.28 17.01 -28.11
C ASN A 19 -0.19 17.90 -26.87
N LYS A 20 0.19 19.16 -27.06
CA LYS A 20 0.35 20.14 -25.97
C LYS A 20 -1.01 20.60 -25.45
N LYS A 21 -1.19 20.56 -24.13
CA LYS A 21 -2.31 21.16 -23.39
C LYS A 21 -1.79 22.22 -22.41
N ASP A 22 -2.70 22.91 -21.72
CA ASP A 22 -2.35 23.95 -20.74
C ASP A 22 -1.90 23.33 -19.39
N THR A 23 -0.83 22.53 -19.47
CA THR A 23 -0.16 21.91 -18.32
C THR A 23 1.26 21.51 -18.71
N ASN A 24 2.17 21.54 -17.74
CA ASN A 24 3.52 21.03 -17.86
C ASN A 24 3.62 19.52 -17.58
N GLN A 25 2.53 18.88 -17.16
CA GLN A 25 2.47 17.42 -17.00
C GLN A 25 2.36 16.74 -18.36
N LEU A 26 3.30 15.84 -18.62
CA LEU A 26 3.43 15.10 -19.87
C LEU A 26 3.20 13.60 -19.63
N ILE A 27 2.33 13.01 -20.44
CA ILE A 27 2.13 11.56 -20.48
C ILE A 27 2.80 10.99 -21.74
N LEU A 28 3.69 10.03 -21.55
CA LEU A 28 4.28 9.28 -22.66
C LEU A 28 3.37 8.10 -23.02
N ILE A 29 3.05 7.94 -24.31
CA ILE A 29 2.23 6.84 -24.82
C ILE A 29 3.12 5.95 -25.69
N VAL A 30 3.29 4.70 -25.26
CA VAL A 30 4.26 3.75 -25.83
C VAL A 30 3.51 2.59 -26.47
N HIS A 31 3.74 2.37 -27.77
CA HIS A 31 3.10 1.30 -28.52
C HIS A 31 3.73 -0.08 -28.23
N GLY A 32 2.99 -1.14 -28.52
CA GLY A 32 3.46 -2.53 -28.39
C GLY A 32 4.13 -3.07 -29.66
N GLU A 33 4.25 -4.41 -29.70
CA GLU A 33 4.78 -5.15 -30.85
C GLU A 33 4.00 -4.82 -32.14
N GLN A 34 4.70 -4.66 -33.26
CA GLN A 34 4.12 -4.32 -34.57
C GLN A 34 3.38 -2.97 -34.62
N GLY A 35 3.34 -2.23 -33.52
CA GLY A 35 2.66 -0.96 -33.38
C GLY A 35 3.45 0.22 -33.93
N HIS A 36 2.81 1.39 -33.87
CA HIS A 36 3.39 2.70 -34.12
C HIS A 36 2.59 3.74 -33.31
N LYS A 37 3.06 4.98 -33.23
CA LYS A 37 2.52 6.06 -32.40
C LYS A 37 1.04 6.39 -32.63
N ASP A 38 0.51 6.06 -33.81
CA ASP A 38 -0.88 6.34 -34.22
C ASP A 38 -1.72 5.06 -34.40
N CYS A 39 -1.27 3.91 -33.88
CA CYS A 39 -2.06 2.68 -33.96
C CYS A 39 -3.19 2.65 -32.91
N LEU A 40 -4.14 1.71 -33.09
CA LEU A 40 -5.24 1.39 -32.17
C LEU A 40 -5.99 2.62 -31.61
N TYR A 41 -5.90 2.84 -30.30
CA TYR A 41 -6.63 3.84 -29.53
C TYR A 41 -5.76 5.04 -29.14
N GLN A 42 -4.47 5.04 -29.49
CA GLN A 42 -3.46 5.98 -28.99
C GLN A 42 -3.78 7.44 -29.36
N VAL A 43 -4.30 7.67 -30.57
CA VAL A 43 -4.70 9.01 -31.03
C VAL A 43 -5.89 9.52 -30.21
N ALA A 44 -6.97 8.73 -30.12
CA ALA A 44 -8.17 9.10 -29.36
C ALA A 44 -7.88 9.26 -27.85
N LEU A 45 -7.00 8.42 -27.29
CA LEU A 45 -6.53 8.54 -25.91
C LEU A 45 -5.78 9.84 -25.68
N ALA A 46 -4.86 10.20 -26.57
CA ALA A 46 -4.08 11.43 -26.50
C ALA A 46 -4.96 12.69 -26.57
N GLU A 47 -6.10 12.62 -27.26
CA GLU A 47 -7.09 13.70 -27.34
C GLU A 47 -7.92 13.82 -26.06
N LYS A 48 -8.41 12.69 -25.52
CA LYS A 48 -9.26 12.65 -24.32
C LYS A 48 -8.52 12.99 -23.01
N LEU A 49 -7.24 12.62 -22.84
CA LEU A 49 -6.49 12.85 -21.60
C LEU A 49 -6.34 14.36 -21.28
N PRO A 50 -6.57 14.84 -20.05
CA PRO A 50 -6.48 16.27 -19.72
C PRO A 50 -5.04 16.82 -19.65
N PHE A 51 -4.03 15.98 -19.93
CA PHE A 51 -2.61 16.31 -19.86
C PHE A 51 -2.00 16.54 -21.24
N SER A 52 -0.82 17.18 -21.28
CA SER A 52 -0.01 17.12 -22.48
C SER A 52 0.39 15.66 -22.73
N THR A 53 0.40 15.21 -23.97
CA THR A 53 0.80 13.82 -24.30
C THR A 53 1.87 13.81 -25.38
N PHE A 54 2.79 12.85 -25.29
CA PHE A 54 3.75 12.54 -26.33
C PHE A 54 3.67 11.06 -26.69
N ARG A 55 3.14 10.80 -27.88
CA ARG A 55 3.12 9.45 -28.47
C ARG A 55 4.21 9.37 -29.52
N PHE A 56 4.99 8.31 -29.52
CA PHE A 56 6.19 8.23 -30.35
C PHE A 56 6.42 6.82 -30.84
N ASP A 57 7.18 6.72 -31.93
CA ASP A 57 7.63 5.46 -32.46
C ASP A 57 8.94 5.07 -31.78
N LEU A 58 8.99 3.85 -31.23
CA LEU A 58 10.24 3.26 -30.74
C LEU A 58 11.21 3.05 -31.90
N HIS A 59 12.52 2.99 -31.62
CA HIS A 59 13.51 2.75 -32.68
C HIS A 59 13.13 1.54 -33.55
N GLY A 60 13.38 1.65 -34.84
CA GLY A 60 13.03 0.62 -35.83
C GLY A 60 11.53 0.48 -36.12
N ASN A 61 10.66 1.29 -35.52
CA ASN A 61 9.22 1.26 -35.77
C ASN A 61 8.74 2.61 -36.32
N GLY A 62 7.59 2.59 -36.98
CA GLY A 62 6.94 3.76 -37.55
C GLY A 62 7.90 4.65 -38.35
N ASP A 63 7.98 5.92 -37.99
CA ASP A 63 8.84 6.90 -38.67
C ASP A 63 10.22 7.04 -38.01
N SER A 64 10.47 6.36 -36.88
CA SER A 64 11.75 6.38 -36.18
C SER A 64 12.84 5.62 -36.94
N GLU A 65 14.08 6.09 -36.77
CA GLU A 65 15.26 5.40 -37.27
C GLU A 65 15.57 4.14 -36.45
N GLY A 66 16.52 3.34 -36.94
CA GLY A 66 16.95 2.09 -36.31
C GLY A 66 16.41 0.83 -36.99
N LYS A 67 16.81 -0.32 -36.46
CA LYS A 67 16.44 -1.64 -36.99
C LYS A 67 15.29 -2.24 -36.16
N PRO A 68 14.24 -2.81 -36.77
CA PRO A 68 13.21 -3.55 -36.04
C PRO A 68 13.83 -4.74 -35.31
N GLY A 69 13.34 -5.00 -34.11
CA GLY A 69 13.67 -6.23 -33.39
C GLY A 69 12.58 -6.62 -32.40
N TYR A 70 12.44 -7.92 -32.21
CA TYR A 70 11.40 -8.51 -31.37
C TYR A 70 11.74 -8.37 -29.87
N SER A 71 13.00 -8.60 -29.51
CA SER A 71 13.54 -8.62 -28.14
C SER A 71 14.01 -7.27 -27.58
N HIS A 72 13.62 -6.16 -28.20
CA HIS A 72 14.20 -4.84 -27.94
C HIS A 72 13.76 -4.16 -26.63
N ILE A 73 13.23 -4.88 -25.64
CA ILE A 73 12.67 -4.28 -24.42
C ILE A 73 13.68 -3.34 -23.71
N ALA A 74 14.94 -3.74 -23.64
CA ALA A 74 15.99 -2.92 -23.04
C ALA A 74 16.29 -1.65 -23.86
N GLN A 75 16.41 -1.77 -25.18
CA GLN A 75 16.64 -0.64 -26.08
C GLN A 75 15.43 0.31 -26.12
N ASP A 76 14.21 -0.24 -26.11
CA ASP A 76 12.97 0.52 -26.00
C ASP A 76 12.94 1.34 -24.69
N THR A 77 13.53 0.80 -23.60
CA THR A 77 13.67 1.53 -22.33
C THR A 77 14.66 2.70 -22.46
N GLU A 78 15.78 2.51 -23.18
CA GLU A 78 16.75 3.58 -23.47
C GLU A 78 16.10 4.73 -24.26
N ASP A 79 15.25 4.40 -25.25
CA ASP A 79 14.50 5.40 -26.01
C ASP A 79 13.56 6.21 -25.10
N ILE A 80 12.85 5.54 -24.17
CA ILE A 80 12.00 6.22 -23.18
C ILE A 80 12.83 7.16 -22.31
N HIS A 81 14.03 6.75 -21.87
CA HIS A 81 14.94 7.62 -21.11
C HIS A 81 15.35 8.86 -21.90
N ALA A 82 15.75 8.71 -23.16
CA ALA A 82 16.15 9.84 -24.00
C ALA A 82 14.99 10.83 -24.22
N ILE A 83 13.78 10.32 -24.45
CA ILE A 83 12.57 11.14 -24.62
C ILE A 83 12.20 11.87 -23.33
N ALA A 84 12.21 11.17 -22.20
CA ALA A 84 11.94 11.76 -20.90
C ALA A 84 12.91 12.91 -20.61
N GLN A 85 14.22 12.67 -20.75
CA GLN A 85 15.26 13.69 -20.55
C GLN A 85 15.08 14.90 -21.47
N HIS A 86 14.74 14.66 -22.75
CA HIS A 86 14.46 15.75 -23.69
C HIS A 86 13.33 16.64 -23.18
N PHE A 87 12.19 16.08 -22.81
CA PHE A 87 11.04 16.87 -22.35
C PHE A 87 11.24 17.50 -20.98
N GLU A 88 11.94 16.83 -20.08
CA GLU A 88 12.35 17.43 -18.79
C GLU A 88 13.24 18.66 -19.01
N SER A 89 14.15 18.63 -20.00
CA SER A 89 14.97 19.79 -20.36
C SER A 89 14.16 20.98 -20.88
N LEU A 90 12.95 20.72 -21.41
CA LEU A 90 11.98 21.71 -21.85
C LEU A 90 11.02 22.15 -20.74
N GLY A 91 11.20 21.66 -19.51
CA GLY A 91 10.40 22.02 -18.33
C GLY A 91 9.12 21.20 -18.15
N TYR A 92 8.93 20.11 -18.90
CA TYR A 92 7.84 19.18 -18.65
C TYR A 92 8.15 18.28 -17.45
N GLU A 93 7.11 17.91 -16.71
CA GLU A 93 7.13 16.82 -15.75
C GLU A 93 6.67 15.55 -16.47
N ILE A 94 7.48 14.49 -16.48
CA ILE A 94 7.02 13.18 -16.97
C ILE A 94 6.07 12.59 -15.92
N TYR A 95 4.80 12.90 -16.07
CA TYR A 95 3.77 12.63 -15.10
C TYR A 95 3.34 11.16 -15.10
N ALA A 96 3.22 10.58 -16.30
CA ALA A 96 2.83 9.19 -16.47
C ALA A 96 3.41 8.54 -17.72
N ILE A 97 3.43 7.22 -17.72
CA ILE A 97 3.63 6.41 -18.92
C ILE A 97 2.42 5.48 -19.10
N ILE A 98 1.95 5.38 -20.34
CA ILE A 98 0.91 4.43 -20.77
C ILE A 98 1.53 3.53 -21.81
N GLY A 99 1.72 2.25 -21.46
CA GLY A 99 2.25 1.23 -22.37
C GLY A 99 1.17 0.25 -22.82
N HIS A 100 1.39 -0.36 -23.99
CA HIS A 100 0.63 -1.50 -24.50
C HIS A 100 1.60 -2.65 -24.83
N GLY A 101 1.28 -3.90 -24.45
CA GLY A 101 2.08 -5.07 -24.80
C GLY A 101 3.56 -4.89 -24.43
N ARG A 102 4.48 -5.04 -25.38
CA ARG A 102 5.92 -4.74 -25.18
C ARG A 102 6.20 -3.33 -24.68
N GLY A 103 5.45 -2.32 -25.14
CA GLY A 103 5.58 -0.95 -24.69
C GLY A 103 5.35 -0.81 -23.19
N SER A 104 4.47 -1.66 -22.63
CA SER A 104 4.31 -1.78 -21.17
C SER A 104 5.52 -2.39 -20.49
N LEU A 105 6.19 -3.38 -21.08
CA LEU A 105 7.40 -3.98 -20.49
C LEU A 105 8.53 -2.95 -20.41
N SER A 106 8.77 -2.24 -21.51
CA SER A 106 9.81 -1.21 -21.61
C SER A 106 9.50 -0.03 -20.69
N GLY A 107 8.24 0.41 -20.63
CA GLY A 107 7.81 1.45 -19.71
C GLY A 107 7.88 1.05 -18.23
N LEU A 108 7.55 -0.21 -17.89
CA LEU A 108 7.67 -0.72 -16.52
C LEU A 108 9.12 -0.76 -16.10
N LYS A 109 10.01 -1.18 -17.00
CA LYS A 109 11.44 -1.15 -16.76
C LYS A 109 11.91 0.26 -16.44
N TYR A 110 11.55 1.24 -17.29
CA TYR A 110 11.85 2.66 -17.06
C TYR A 110 11.31 3.13 -15.71
N ALA A 111 10.05 2.85 -15.40
CA ALA A 111 9.39 3.30 -14.18
C ALA A 111 10.05 2.77 -12.90
N THR A 112 10.74 1.63 -12.98
CA THR A 112 11.52 1.06 -11.86
C THR A 112 12.99 1.47 -11.82
N SER A 113 13.48 2.19 -12.84
CA SER A 113 14.89 2.61 -12.95
C SER A 113 15.10 4.11 -13.11
N CYS A 114 14.03 4.91 -13.26
CA CYS A 114 14.13 6.36 -13.42
C CYS A 114 14.48 7.07 -12.10
N ASP A 115 15.28 8.13 -12.20
CA ASP A 115 15.73 8.92 -11.03
C ASP A 115 14.58 9.61 -10.30
N LYS A 116 13.59 10.08 -11.07
CA LYS A 116 12.35 10.66 -10.54
C LYS A 116 11.20 9.69 -10.74
N PRO A 117 10.55 9.21 -9.67
CA PRO A 117 9.39 8.34 -9.80
C PRO A 117 8.27 9.00 -10.60
N LEU A 118 7.62 8.21 -11.46
CA LEU A 118 6.38 8.64 -12.11
C LEU A 118 5.26 8.77 -11.08
N SER A 119 4.35 9.72 -11.28
CA SER A 119 3.12 9.79 -10.47
C SER A 119 2.18 8.62 -10.82
N HIS A 120 2.14 8.24 -12.10
CA HIS A 120 1.26 7.21 -12.62
C HIS A 120 1.94 6.29 -13.64
N TYR A 121 1.51 5.04 -13.68
CA TYR A 121 1.84 4.11 -14.74
C TYR A 121 0.59 3.33 -15.17
N VAL A 122 0.38 3.18 -16.48
CA VAL A 122 -0.71 2.38 -17.03
C VAL A 122 -0.12 1.25 -17.88
N ASN A 123 -0.35 0.03 -17.41
CA ASN A 123 0.05 -1.21 -18.05
C ASN A 123 -1.14 -1.80 -18.81
N ILE A 124 -1.05 -1.93 -20.14
CA ILE A 124 -2.14 -2.48 -20.96
C ILE A 124 -1.66 -3.77 -21.63
N ALA A 125 -2.42 -4.85 -21.43
CA ALA A 125 -2.24 -6.15 -22.10
C ALA A 125 -0.80 -6.72 -22.11
N ALA A 126 -0.01 -6.48 -21.05
CA ALA A 126 1.38 -6.94 -21.02
C ALA A 126 1.52 -8.35 -20.45
N PRO A 127 2.42 -9.18 -21.01
CA PRO A 127 2.78 -10.44 -20.39
C PRO A 127 3.60 -10.19 -19.12
N TYR A 128 3.46 -11.06 -18.13
CA TYR A 128 4.35 -11.13 -16.95
C TYR A 128 5.31 -12.31 -17.16
N LEU A 129 6.57 -12.01 -17.43
CA LEU A 129 7.60 -13.01 -17.75
C LEU A 129 8.49 -13.21 -16.51
N ASP A 130 8.81 -14.46 -16.15
CA ASP A 130 9.52 -14.79 -14.90
C ASP A 130 11.01 -15.11 -15.11
N GLY A 131 11.56 -14.67 -16.25
CA GLY A 131 12.96 -14.91 -16.64
C GLY A 131 13.28 -16.36 -16.99
N LYS A 132 12.31 -17.28 -16.95
CA LYS A 132 12.53 -18.67 -17.35
C LYS A 132 12.32 -18.83 -18.85
N PRO A 133 13.15 -19.64 -19.53
CA PRO A 133 12.90 -19.98 -20.92
C PRO A 133 11.53 -20.65 -21.04
N ALA A 134 10.68 -20.11 -21.89
CA ALA A 134 9.35 -20.66 -22.15
C ALA A 134 9.44 -22.14 -22.58
N LYS A 135 8.48 -22.97 -22.15
CA LYS A 135 8.26 -24.27 -22.81
C LYS A 135 7.93 -23.96 -24.27
N LYS A 136 8.70 -24.52 -25.22
CA LYS A 136 8.62 -24.35 -26.69
C LYS A 136 7.52 -23.38 -27.16
N SER A 137 7.89 -22.22 -27.68
CA SER A 137 6.92 -21.25 -28.21
C SER A 137 5.98 -21.90 -29.22
N GLU A 138 4.68 -21.62 -29.12
CA GLU A 138 3.67 -22.05 -30.09
C GLU A 138 3.76 -21.30 -31.43
N ILE A 139 4.72 -20.37 -31.56
CA ILE A 139 5.01 -19.65 -32.81
C ILE A 139 5.44 -20.65 -33.88
N ALA A 140 4.72 -20.68 -35.00
CA ALA A 140 5.04 -21.53 -36.13
C ALA A 140 6.28 -20.99 -36.87
N PHE A 141 7.44 -21.61 -36.63
CA PHE A 141 8.67 -21.30 -37.35
C PHE A 141 8.68 -21.97 -38.74
N LYS A 142 9.01 -21.19 -39.77
CA LYS A 142 9.65 -21.70 -40.99
C LYS A 142 11.09 -22.10 -40.62
N PRO A 143 11.86 -22.86 -41.44
CA PRO A 143 13.01 -23.66 -40.99
C PRO A 143 13.89 -23.08 -39.86
N ASP A 144 14.18 -21.78 -39.85
CA ASP A 144 14.86 -21.08 -38.72
C ASP A 144 14.30 -19.68 -38.38
N PHE A 145 13.13 -19.28 -38.90
CA PHE A 145 12.59 -17.93 -38.69
C PHE A 145 11.06 -17.88 -38.79
N PHE A 146 10.45 -16.85 -38.20
CA PHE A 146 9.07 -16.47 -38.48
C PHE A 146 9.01 -15.08 -39.13
N ASP A 147 7.99 -14.87 -39.96
CA ASP A 147 7.76 -13.58 -40.62
C ASP A 147 7.03 -12.64 -39.66
N TRP A 148 7.72 -11.59 -39.23
CA TRP A 148 7.17 -10.55 -38.37
C TRP A 148 6.89 -9.29 -39.19
N LYS A 149 5.68 -8.73 -39.09
CA LYS A 149 5.30 -7.53 -39.84
C LYS A 149 5.47 -6.30 -38.97
N VAL A 150 6.22 -5.32 -39.43
CA VAL A 150 6.47 -4.07 -38.71
C VAL A 150 6.20 -2.90 -39.64
N TYR A 151 5.60 -1.85 -39.11
CA TYR A 151 5.43 -0.62 -39.86
C TYR A 151 6.73 0.20 -39.83
N GLN A 152 7.27 0.56 -40.99
CA GLN A 152 8.44 1.42 -41.15
C GLN A 152 8.22 2.44 -42.26
N LYS A 153 8.41 3.72 -41.98
CA LYS A 153 8.35 4.84 -42.92
C LYS A 153 7.12 4.80 -43.84
N GLY A 154 5.94 4.64 -43.24
CA GLY A 154 4.68 4.58 -43.97
C GLY A 154 4.36 3.25 -44.67
N LYS A 155 5.14 2.18 -44.44
CA LYS A 155 4.95 0.89 -45.12
C LYS A 155 5.01 -0.28 -44.14
N LEU A 156 4.16 -1.27 -44.35
CA LEU A 156 4.26 -2.55 -43.65
C LEU A 156 5.36 -3.39 -44.28
N VAL A 157 6.41 -3.67 -43.52
CA VAL A 157 7.60 -4.43 -43.94
C VAL A 157 7.61 -5.76 -43.20
N THR A 158 7.92 -6.84 -43.91
CA THR A 158 8.14 -8.16 -43.30
C THR A 158 9.62 -8.32 -42.94
N VAL A 159 9.88 -8.55 -41.66
CA VAL A 159 11.22 -8.82 -41.11
C VAL A 159 11.27 -10.28 -40.66
N LYS A 160 12.38 -10.95 -40.94
CA LYS A 160 12.59 -12.34 -40.51
C LYS A 160 13.18 -12.35 -39.11
N MET A 161 12.44 -12.91 -38.17
CA MET A 161 12.85 -13.03 -36.76
C MET A 161 13.32 -14.45 -36.47
N ARG A 162 14.49 -14.58 -35.84
CA ARG A 162 15.09 -15.88 -35.50
C ARG A 162 14.59 -16.38 -34.14
N GLN A 163 14.72 -17.68 -33.90
CA GLN A 163 14.38 -18.30 -32.60
C GLN A 163 15.13 -17.62 -31.45
N GLU A 164 16.42 -17.31 -31.63
CA GLU A 164 17.24 -16.64 -30.62
C GLU A 164 16.65 -15.31 -30.15
N GLU A 165 16.04 -14.53 -31.05
CA GLU A 165 15.41 -13.25 -30.69
C GLU A 165 14.14 -13.47 -29.86
N VAL A 166 13.37 -14.52 -30.17
CA VAL A 166 12.20 -14.92 -29.38
C VAL A 166 12.61 -15.45 -28.01
N ASP A 167 13.70 -16.20 -27.94
CA ASP A 167 14.22 -16.73 -26.68
C ASP A 167 14.70 -15.61 -25.75
N VAL A 168 15.38 -14.59 -26.30
CA VAL A 168 15.76 -13.39 -25.53
C VAL A 168 14.51 -12.68 -24.99
N TYR A 169 13.48 -12.49 -25.82
CA TYR A 169 12.21 -11.89 -25.35
C TYR A 169 11.59 -12.72 -24.22
N ASN A 170 11.47 -14.03 -24.38
CA ASN A 170 10.87 -14.92 -23.39
C ASN A 170 11.69 -15.02 -22.10
N SER A 171 13.01 -14.80 -22.17
CA SER A 171 13.89 -14.74 -21.00
C SER A 171 13.81 -13.43 -20.21
N TRP A 172 12.96 -12.49 -20.63
CA TRP A 172 12.74 -11.26 -19.88
C TRP A 172 12.19 -11.55 -18.48
N ASP A 173 12.70 -10.82 -17.48
CA ASP A 173 12.26 -10.96 -16.10
C ASP A 173 11.50 -9.71 -15.64
N SER A 174 10.18 -9.84 -15.56
CA SER A 174 9.25 -8.83 -15.04
C SER A 174 9.27 -8.73 -13.50
N SER A 175 10.01 -9.57 -12.76
CA SER A 175 10.04 -9.53 -11.29
C SER A 175 10.51 -8.19 -10.71
N HIS A 176 11.26 -7.42 -11.50
CA HIS A 176 11.73 -6.08 -11.13
C HIS A 176 10.61 -5.11 -10.74
N VAL A 177 9.37 -5.34 -11.17
CA VAL A 177 8.21 -4.50 -10.82
C VAL A 177 7.89 -4.47 -9.32
N ILE A 178 8.41 -5.42 -8.54
CA ILE A 178 8.34 -5.36 -7.07
C ILE A 178 9.05 -4.12 -6.51
N ARG A 179 9.97 -3.52 -7.28
CA ARG A 179 10.70 -2.29 -6.94
C ARG A 179 9.96 -1.03 -7.38
N MET A 180 8.75 -1.13 -7.91
CA MET A 180 7.96 0.04 -8.30
C MET A 180 7.86 1.03 -7.13
N PRO A 181 8.21 2.31 -7.33
CA PRO A 181 8.08 3.31 -6.27
C PRO A 181 6.66 3.35 -5.74
N LYS A 182 6.49 3.36 -4.42
CA LYS A 182 5.16 3.35 -3.77
C LYS A 182 4.34 4.59 -4.12
N THR A 183 5.01 5.68 -4.45
CA THR A 183 4.43 6.94 -4.89
C THR A 183 3.82 6.84 -6.29
N THR A 184 4.23 5.84 -7.09
CA THR A 184 3.69 5.58 -8.42
C THR A 184 2.41 4.76 -8.30
N CYS A 185 1.31 5.31 -8.81
CA CYS A 185 0.04 4.58 -8.91
C CYS A 185 -0.01 3.79 -10.20
N VAL A 186 -0.19 2.47 -10.10
CA VAL A 186 -0.20 1.60 -11.26
C VAL A 186 -1.62 1.14 -11.57
N LEU A 187 -2.08 1.37 -12.80
CA LEU A 187 -3.26 0.74 -13.36
C LEU A 187 -2.83 -0.38 -14.29
N THR A 188 -3.41 -1.57 -14.16
CA THR A 188 -3.34 -2.59 -15.22
C THR A 188 -4.72 -2.79 -15.82
N VAL A 189 -4.82 -2.69 -17.15
CA VAL A 189 -6.04 -3.00 -17.91
C VAL A 189 -5.78 -4.19 -18.82
N HIS A 190 -6.63 -5.21 -18.74
CA HIS A 190 -6.51 -6.44 -19.53
C HIS A 190 -7.87 -6.92 -20.03
N GLY A 191 -7.93 -7.44 -21.24
CA GLY A 191 -9.16 -8.02 -21.81
C GLY A 191 -9.35 -9.48 -21.39
N LEU A 192 -10.56 -9.90 -21.05
CA LEU A 192 -10.82 -11.32 -20.71
C LEU A 192 -10.80 -12.24 -21.93
N ASN A 193 -11.00 -11.70 -23.14
CA ASN A 193 -10.93 -12.42 -24.41
C ASN A 193 -9.55 -12.23 -25.10
N ASP A 194 -8.51 -11.84 -24.34
CA ASP A 194 -7.16 -11.74 -24.86
C ASP A 194 -6.56 -13.14 -25.07
N GLU A 195 -6.53 -13.59 -26.33
CA GLU A 195 -5.92 -14.85 -26.76
C GLU A 195 -4.40 -14.75 -26.97
N THR A 196 -3.83 -13.55 -26.95
CA THR A 196 -2.39 -13.32 -27.15
C THR A 196 -1.64 -13.37 -25.83
N VAL A 197 -2.18 -12.70 -24.81
CA VAL A 197 -1.62 -12.67 -23.46
C VAL A 197 -2.70 -13.10 -22.45
N PRO A 198 -2.55 -14.30 -21.86
CA PRO A 198 -3.50 -14.77 -20.86
C PRO A 198 -3.71 -13.80 -19.69
N THR A 199 -4.94 -13.71 -19.21
CA THR A 199 -5.37 -12.77 -18.15
C THR A 199 -4.61 -12.91 -16.83
N TYR A 200 -4.06 -14.08 -16.51
CA TYR A 200 -3.30 -14.29 -15.26
C TYR A 200 -2.00 -13.46 -15.21
N HIS A 201 -1.48 -13.00 -16.36
CA HIS A 201 -0.34 -12.08 -16.38
C HIS A 201 -0.70 -10.74 -15.75
N ALA A 202 -1.91 -10.22 -15.99
CA ALA A 202 -2.40 -9.01 -15.34
C ALA A 202 -2.51 -9.17 -13.82
N ALA A 203 -2.97 -10.35 -13.36
CA ALA A 203 -3.01 -10.68 -11.94
C ALA A 203 -1.60 -10.78 -11.32
N SER A 204 -0.61 -11.22 -12.08
CA SER A 204 0.79 -11.30 -11.62
C SER A 204 1.36 -9.92 -11.32
N TYR A 205 1.06 -8.92 -12.17
CA TYR A 205 1.39 -7.52 -11.88
C TYR A 205 0.65 -6.98 -10.64
N ALA A 206 -0.64 -7.29 -10.52
CA ALA A 206 -1.45 -6.87 -9.37
C ALA A 206 -0.93 -7.44 -8.03
N ASN A 207 -0.41 -8.66 -8.05
CA ASN A 207 0.18 -9.30 -6.87
C ASN A 207 1.58 -8.77 -6.54
N ALA A 208 2.34 -8.31 -7.53
CA ALA A 208 3.73 -7.89 -7.35
C ALA A 208 3.89 -6.41 -7.00
N ILE A 209 2.98 -5.54 -7.45
CA ILE A 209 3.08 -4.09 -7.29
C ILE A 209 2.20 -3.62 -6.13
N SER A 210 2.79 -2.91 -5.16
CA SER A 210 2.09 -2.54 -3.92
C SER A 210 0.97 -1.50 -4.09
N ASN A 211 1.12 -0.56 -5.02
CA ASN A 211 0.16 0.51 -5.29
C ASN A 211 -0.48 0.29 -6.66
N HIS A 212 -1.39 -0.68 -6.72
CA HIS A 212 -1.91 -1.23 -7.96
C HIS A 212 -3.43 -1.28 -7.99
N THR A 213 -4.00 -1.00 -9.16
CA THR A 213 -5.40 -1.23 -9.51
C THR A 213 -5.47 -2.12 -10.74
N LEU A 214 -6.22 -3.23 -10.65
CA LEU A 214 -6.50 -4.11 -11.77
C LEU A 214 -7.90 -3.83 -12.33
N LYS A 215 -8.00 -3.69 -13.65
CA LYS A 215 -9.26 -3.60 -14.41
C LYS A 215 -9.27 -4.67 -15.50
N LEU A 216 -10.30 -5.51 -15.46
CA LEU A 216 -10.52 -6.54 -16.47
C LEU A 216 -11.73 -6.14 -17.31
N LEU A 217 -11.57 -6.09 -18.63
CA LEU A 217 -12.63 -5.74 -19.58
C LEU A 217 -13.22 -7.03 -20.18
N PRO A 218 -14.49 -7.38 -19.92
CA PRO A 218 -15.02 -8.72 -20.20
C PRO A 218 -14.96 -9.16 -21.66
N GLU A 219 -15.20 -8.25 -22.59
CA GLU A 219 -15.30 -8.62 -24.00
C GLU A 219 -14.03 -8.27 -24.79
N ALA A 220 -13.02 -7.66 -24.16
CA ALA A 220 -11.89 -7.09 -24.88
C ALA A 220 -10.89 -8.17 -25.31
N ASP A 221 -10.46 -8.08 -26.57
CA ASP A 221 -9.32 -8.82 -27.10
C ASP A 221 -8.00 -8.08 -26.81
N HIS A 222 -6.88 -8.62 -27.28
CA HIS A 222 -5.54 -8.05 -27.07
C HIS A 222 -5.43 -6.59 -27.54
N THR A 223 -6.05 -6.26 -28.67
CA THR A 223 -6.02 -4.93 -29.30
C THR A 223 -7.19 -4.03 -28.89
N PHE A 224 -8.04 -4.51 -27.98
CA PHE A 224 -9.28 -3.89 -27.53
C PHE A 224 -10.23 -3.50 -28.68
N THR A 225 -10.29 -4.33 -29.73
CA THR A 225 -11.14 -4.12 -30.90
C THR A 225 -12.60 -3.90 -30.47
N ASN A 226 -13.23 -2.84 -30.97
CA ASN A 226 -14.59 -2.40 -30.58
C ASN A 226 -14.75 -1.98 -29.10
N GLN A 227 -13.66 -1.89 -28.32
CA GLN A 227 -13.66 -1.49 -26.91
C GLN A 227 -12.66 -0.37 -26.60
N HIS A 228 -12.15 0.31 -27.63
CA HIS A 228 -11.25 1.46 -27.46
C HIS A 228 -11.87 2.55 -26.59
N GLU A 229 -13.16 2.85 -26.75
CA GLU A 229 -13.84 3.85 -25.94
C GLU A 229 -13.87 3.45 -24.45
N GLN A 230 -14.27 2.21 -24.13
CA GLN A 230 -14.30 1.71 -22.76
C GLN A 230 -12.91 1.67 -22.12
N LEU A 231 -11.88 1.30 -22.89
CA LEU A 231 -10.49 1.35 -22.43
C LEU A 231 -10.07 2.78 -22.12
N ILE A 232 -10.32 3.72 -23.03
CA ILE A 232 -9.95 5.13 -22.83
C ILE A 232 -10.69 5.70 -21.62
N ASP A 233 -11.98 5.46 -21.48
CA ASP A 233 -12.78 5.94 -20.36
C ASP A 233 -12.28 5.36 -19.03
N THR A 234 -11.84 4.10 -19.02
CA THR A 234 -11.21 3.47 -17.84
C THR A 234 -9.92 4.19 -17.45
N ILE A 235 -9.08 4.53 -18.43
CA ILE A 235 -7.80 5.23 -18.21
C ILE A 235 -8.04 6.67 -17.75
N VAL A 236 -8.92 7.41 -18.44
CA VAL A 236 -9.26 8.79 -18.09
C VAL A 236 -9.88 8.84 -16.69
N SER A 237 -10.84 7.96 -16.40
CA SER A 237 -11.45 7.84 -15.06
C SER A 237 -10.41 7.54 -13.98
N HIS A 238 -9.41 6.72 -14.28
CA HIS A 238 -8.31 6.49 -13.34
C HIS A 238 -7.57 7.79 -13.04
N PHE A 239 -7.17 8.55 -14.05
CA PHE A 239 -6.51 9.85 -13.80
C PHE A 239 -7.41 10.84 -13.06
N GLU A 240 -8.68 10.98 -13.46
CA GLU A 240 -9.65 11.89 -12.82
C GLU A 240 -9.91 11.54 -11.35
N GLN A 241 -10.03 10.25 -11.02
CA GLN A 241 -10.14 9.80 -9.64
C GLN A 241 -8.90 10.22 -8.86
N HIS A 242 -7.70 10.12 -9.44
CA HIS A 242 -6.47 10.43 -8.71
C HIS A 242 -6.14 11.92 -8.64
N THR A 243 -6.64 12.75 -9.56
CA THR A 243 -6.50 14.21 -9.50
C THR A 243 -7.53 14.84 -8.55
N ASN A 244 -8.78 14.37 -8.56
CA ASN A 244 -9.82 14.85 -7.66
C ASN A 244 -9.63 14.37 -6.21
N ASP A 245 -8.92 13.27 -6.02
CA ASP A 245 -8.68 12.64 -4.72
C ASP A 245 -7.28 12.94 -4.14
N ALA A 246 -6.61 14.00 -4.64
CA ALA A 246 -5.29 14.44 -4.17
C ALA A 246 -5.23 14.63 -2.64
N TYR A 247 -6.37 14.92 -1.99
CA TYR A 247 -6.52 14.99 -0.54
C TYR A 247 -6.47 13.60 0.14
N GLN A 248 -7.20 12.58 -0.35
CA GLN A 248 -7.06 11.20 0.15
C GLN A 248 -5.71 10.58 -0.24
N LYS A 249 -5.13 11.02 -1.35
CA LYS A 249 -3.79 10.60 -1.76
C LYS A 249 -2.70 11.25 -0.92
N ALA A 250 -2.83 12.51 -0.49
CA ALA A 250 -1.96 13.09 0.54
C ALA A 250 -2.09 12.33 1.88
N LEU A 251 -3.30 11.90 2.24
CA LEU A 251 -3.56 11.01 3.38
C LEU A 251 -2.96 9.60 3.19
N ASN A 252 -2.98 9.03 1.97
CA ASN A 252 -2.43 7.70 1.66
C ASN A 252 -0.90 7.71 1.37
N MET A 253 -0.34 8.80 0.85
CA MET A 253 1.09 9.02 0.65
C MET A 253 1.78 9.39 1.97
N GLY A 254 1.10 10.16 2.83
CA GLY A 254 1.49 10.32 4.23
C GLY A 254 1.49 9.00 5.02
N GLN A 255 0.78 7.98 4.53
CA GLN A 255 0.77 6.63 5.09
C GLN A 255 1.90 5.71 4.58
N HIS A 256 2.75 6.15 3.64
CA HIS A 256 3.72 5.28 2.98
C HIS A 256 5.18 5.76 2.95
N VAL A 257 5.53 6.91 3.56
CA VAL A 257 6.93 7.24 3.88
C VAL A 257 7.34 6.57 5.20
N SER A 258 7.36 5.24 5.15
CA SER A 258 8.35 4.44 5.87
C SER A 258 8.73 3.29 4.95
N VAL A 259 9.98 2.85 5.02
CA VAL A 259 10.51 1.67 4.30
C VAL A 259 9.44 0.56 4.31
N THR A 260 8.96 0.10 3.13
CA THR A 260 7.82 -0.85 3.08
C THR A 260 8.21 -2.21 3.64
N ILE A 261 7.91 -2.43 4.90
CA ILE A 261 7.64 -3.76 5.42
C ILE A 261 6.15 -3.72 5.80
N PRO A 262 5.32 -4.69 5.36
CA PRO A 262 3.87 -4.62 5.58
C PRO A 262 3.54 -4.45 7.07
N ARG A 263 2.67 -3.47 7.37
CA ARG A 263 2.20 -3.16 8.74
C ARG A 263 1.42 -4.34 9.32
N TRP A 264 0.60 -4.97 8.47
CA TRP A 264 0.01 -6.27 8.76
C TRP A 264 1.06 -7.36 8.60
N ILE A 265 1.22 -8.18 9.63
CA ILE A 265 2.11 -9.32 9.58
C ILE A 265 1.26 -10.53 9.86
N ASP A 266 1.25 -11.48 8.94
CA ASP A 266 0.58 -12.74 9.20
C ASP A 266 1.35 -13.51 10.27
N ILE A 267 0.70 -13.67 11.42
CA ILE A 267 1.16 -14.51 12.52
C ILE A 267 0.13 -15.64 12.61
N PRO A 268 0.38 -16.81 11.99
CA PRO A 268 -0.64 -17.84 11.89
C PRO A 268 -1.14 -18.26 13.28
N GLY A 269 -2.46 -18.22 13.45
CA GLY A 269 -3.14 -18.44 14.73
C GLY A 269 -3.44 -17.17 15.54
N VAL A 270 -3.04 -15.99 15.06
CA VAL A 270 -3.25 -14.72 15.74
C VAL A 270 -4.01 -13.76 14.86
N LYS A 271 -5.17 -13.31 15.34
CA LYS A 271 -5.96 -12.29 14.65
C LYS A 271 -5.45 -10.89 14.96
N ASN A 272 -5.75 -9.97 14.06
CA ASN A 272 -5.59 -8.53 14.26
C ASN A 272 -4.13 -8.07 14.49
N PHE A 273 -3.13 -8.86 14.04
CA PHE A 273 -1.71 -8.58 14.28
C PHE A 273 -1.16 -7.52 13.33
N ARG A 274 -0.65 -6.42 13.87
CA ARG A 274 0.03 -5.37 13.09
C ARG A 274 1.00 -4.52 13.92
N ASP A 275 1.90 -3.85 13.23
CA ASP A 275 2.79 -2.81 13.77
C ASP A 275 2.03 -1.51 14.04
N ILE A 276 2.28 -0.87 15.19
CA ILE A 276 1.77 0.48 15.49
C ILE A 276 2.65 1.57 14.86
N GLY A 277 3.87 1.24 14.42
CA GLY A 277 4.79 2.19 13.79
C GLY A 277 4.41 2.62 12.37
N GLY A 278 5.19 3.57 11.84
CA GLY A 278 5.10 4.08 10.47
C GLY A 278 4.11 5.24 10.27
N TRP A 279 3.42 5.69 11.32
CA TRP A 279 2.50 6.84 11.21
C TRP A 279 3.24 8.17 11.27
N PRO A 280 2.91 9.14 10.41
CA PRO A 280 3.55 10.45 10.42
C PRO A 280 3.09 11.29 11.61
N LEU A 281 3.98 12.15 12.09
CA LEU A 281 3.64 13.20 13.04
C LEU A 281 2.88 14.33 12.35
N LYS A 282 1.96 14.97 13.07
CA LYS A 282 1.11 16.05 12.53
C LYS A 282 1.92 17.24 11.97
N ASP A 283 3.07 17.52 12.56
CA ASP A 283 3.94 18.63 12.18
C ASP A 283 4.94 18.27 11.07
N GLY A 284 4.89 17.04 10.55
CA GLY A 284 5.82 16.55 9.53
C GLY A 284 7.26 16.41 10.00
N SER A 285 7.53 16.50 11.31
CA SER A 285 8.88 16.44 11.85
C SER A 285 9.49 15.03 11.86
N GLY A 286 8.66 14.01 11.70
CA GLY A 286 9.06 12.62 11.82
C GLY A 286 7.90 11.65 11.68
N TYR A 287 8.15 10.39 12.03
CA TYR A 287 7.16 9.32 12.06
C TYR A 287 7.42 8.38 13.25
N ILE A 288 6.45 7.52 13.55
CA ILE A 288 6.57 6.54 14.64
C ILE A 288 7.50 5.39 14.24
N ARG A 289 8.47 5.08 15.10
CA ARG A 289 9.42 4.00 14.91
C ARG A 289 8.70 2.66 14.74
N GLU A 290 9.02 1.99 13.64
CA GLU A 290 8.49 0.68 13.31
C GLU A 290 9.14 -0.42 14.15
N ARG A 291 8.50 -1.59 14.18
CA ARG A 291 8.99 -2.84 14.76
C ARG A 291 9.36 -2.73 16.24
N THR A 292 8.80 -1.76 16.94
CA THR A 292 9.01 -1.56 18.39
C THR A 292 7.78 -2.01 19.18
N VAL A 293 6.58 -1.68 18.70
CA VAL A 293 5.32 -2.04 19.36
C VAL A 293 4.36 -2.64 18.36
N PHE A 294 4.01 -3.90 18.56
CA PHE A 294 2.97 -4.60 17.84
C PHE A 294 1.69 -4.66 18.66
N ARG A 295 0.54 -4.74 17.98
CA ARG A 295 -0.77 -5.01 18.58
C ARG A 295 -1.42 -6.20 17.92
N CYS A 296 -2.19 -6.96 18.70
CA CYS A 296 -2.96 -8.09 18.18
C CYS A 296 -4.12 -8.49 19.09
N GLY A 297 -4.92 -9.46 18.64
CA GLY A 297 -5.82 -10.25 19.49
C GLY A 297 -5.04 -11.19 20.41
N HIS A 298 -5.75 -12.07 21.10
CA HIS A 298 -5.09 -13.02 22.01
C HIS A 298 -4.15 -13.97 21.27
N LEU A 299 -3.09 -14.40 21.96
CA LEU A 299 -2.05 -15.28 21.45
C LEU A 299 -2.27 -16.76 21.81
N VAL A 300 -3.47 -17.14 22.27
CA VAL A 300 -3.79 -18.53 22.69
C VAL A 300 -3.58 -19.52 21.55
N ASP A 301 -4.11 -19.21 20.37
CA ASP A 301 -4.12 -20.14 19.23
C ASP A 301 -2.89 -20.01 18.33
N ILE A 302 -1.83 -19.32 18.80
CA ILE A 302 -0.62 -19.10 18.00
C ILE A 302 0.01 -20.45 17.63
N THR A 303 0.28 -20.61 16.35
CA THR A 303 0.92 -21.82 15.82
C THR A 303 2.44 -21.77 16.01
N GLU A 304 3.13 -22.89 15.84
CA GLU A 304 4.60 -22.93 15.85
C GLU A 304 5.22 -22.02 14.78
N GLN A 305 4.60 -21.92 13.59
CA GLN A 305 5.02 -20.95 12.57
C GLN A 305 4.84 -19.51 13.04
N GLY A 306 3.73 -19.20 13.71
CA GLY A 306 3.50 -17.91 14.35
C GLY A 306 4.57 -17.57 15.38
N ILE A 307 4.93 -18.52 16.24
CA ILE A 307 6.01 -18.38 17.23
C ILE A 307 7.35 -18.08 16.54
N GLN A 308 7.69 -18.78 15.46
CA GLN A 308 8.89 -18.50 14.68
C GLN A 308 8.86 -17.09 14.07
N THR A 309 7.70 -16.60 13.62
CA THR A 309 7.58 -15.22 13.16
C THR A 309 7.79 -14.22 14.31
N LEU A 310 7.23 -14.45 15.49
CA LEU A 310 7.48 -13.59 16.66
C LEU A 310 8.97 -13.54 17.04
N ARG A 311 9.67 -14.67 16.94
CA ARG A 311 11.13 -14.73 17.14
C ARG A 311 11.89 -13.90 16.09
N ARG A 312 11.51 -13.99 14.82
CA ARG A 312 12.10 -13.16 13.75
C ARG A 312 11.84 -11.66 13.94
N LEU A 313 10.70 -11.32 14.51
CA LEU A 313 10.36 -9.95 14.91
C LEU A 313 11.00 -9.52 16.23
N ASN A 314 11.78 -10.40 16.86
CA ASN A 314 12.47 -10.17 18.12
C ASN A 314 11.54 -9.66 19.23
N VAL A 315 10.37 -10.28 19.35
CA VAL A 315 9.39 -9.96 20.39
C VAL A 315 9.87 -10.51 21.72
N ILE A 316 10.16 -9.62 22.67
CA ILE A 316 10.70 -9.97 23.99
C ILE A 316 9.65 -9.92 25.11
N ALA A 317 8.52 -9.24 24.87
CA ALA A 317 7.49 -9.06 25.88
C ALA A 317 6.08 -9.02 25.26
N ALA A 318 5.11 -9.60 25.95
CA ALA A 318 3.68 -9.49 25.61
C ALA A 318 2.88 -9.00 26.83
N PHE A 319 2.26 -7.83 26.71
CA PHE A 319 1.39 -7.25 27.73
C PHE A 319 -0.06 -7.68 27.47
N ASP A 320 -0.56 -8.53 28.36
CA ASP A 320 -1.89 -9.14 28.25
C ASP A 320 -2.90 -8.35 29.08
N PHE A 321 -3.75 -7.56 28.43
CA PHE A 321 -4.79 -6.75 29.09
C PHE A 321 -6.05 -7.55 29.44
N ARG A 322 -6.07 -8.86 29.18
CA ARG A 322 -7.18 -9.73 29.58
C ARG A 322 -7.23 -9.88 31.09
N SER A 323 -8.44 -9.90 31.60
CA SER A 323 -8.75 -10.18 32.99
C SER A 323 -8.70 -11.68 33.28
N ASP A 324 -8.61 -12.06 34.56
CA ASP A 324 -8.59 -13.46 34.98
C ASP A 324 -9.78 -14.27 34.43
N PRO A 325 -11.04 -13.78 34.43
CA PRO A 325 -12.16 -14.50 33.81
C PRO A 325 -11.99 -14.79 32.31
N GLU A 326 -11.39 -13.85 31.57
CA GLU A 326 -11.13 -14.05 30.14
C GLU A 326 -10.03 -15.10 29.94
N ILE A 327 -9.01 -15.10 30.80
CA ILE A 327 -7.91 -16.07 30.76
C ILE A 327 -8.40 -17.46 31.16
N GLU A 328 -9.23 -17.58 32.20
CA GLU A 328 -9.83 -18.85 32.62
C GLU A 328 -10.69 -19.46 31.50
N ARG A 329 -11.45 -18.62 30.77
CA ARG A 329 -12.29 -19.07 29.66
C ARG A 329 -11.51 -19.44 28.40
N GLN A 330 -10.52 -18.64 28.03
CA GLN A 330 -9.84 -18.75 26.74
C GLN A 330 -8.50 -19.45 26.80
N GLY A 331 -7.87 -19.51 27.97
CA GLY A 331 -6.49 -19.94 28.14
C GLY A 331 -5.45 -18.83 28.03
N VAL A 332 -4.21 -19.21 28.33
CA VAL A 332 -3.01 -18.39 28.19
C VAL A 332 -2.27 -18.73 26.91
N MET A 333 -1.46 -17.80 26.42
CA MET A 333 -0.52 -18.08 25.33
C MET A 333 0.48 -19.17 25.74
N PRO A 334 1.01 -19.97 24.80
CA PRO A 334 2.05 -20.93 25.10
C PRO A 334 3.31 -20.24 25.63
N ASP A 335 4.11 -20.98 26.41
CA ASP A 335 5.42 -20.50 26.85
C ASP A 335 6.39 -20.44 25.65
N ILE A 336 6.91 -19.25 25.38
CA ILE A 336 7.79 -18.99 24.23
C ILE A 336 9.13 -18.52 24.77
N THR A 337 10.17 -19.34 24.58
CA THR A 337 11.54 -19.00 25.00
C THR A 337 11.97 -17.63 24.46
N GLY A 338 12.37 -16.74 25.37
CA GLY A 338 12.82 -15.38 25.05
C GLY A 338 11.71 -14.32 25.05
N LEU A 339 10.44 -14.70 25.21
CA LEU A 339 9.30 -13.79 25.28
C LEU A 339 8.64 -13.88 26.67
N THR A 340 8.64 -12.78 27.42
CA THR A 340 8.01 -12.71 28.75
C THR A 340 6.57 -12.20 28.64
N ARG A 341 5.60 -12.95 29.16
CA ARG A 341 4.22 -12.47 29.33
C ARG A 341 4.10 -11.61 30.59
N TYR A 342 3.54 -10.42 30.45
CA TYR A 342 3.20 -9.51 31.55
C TYR A 342 1.67 -9.43 31.73
N PRO A 343 1.11 -10.10 32.75
CA PRO A 343 -0.30 -9.93 33.12
C PRO A 343 -0.58 -8.47 33.47
N SER A 344 -1.46 -7.84 32.69
CA SER A 344 -1.72 -6.40 32.72
C SER A 344 -3.22 -6.12 32.73
N ALA A 345 -3.98 -6.95 33.47
CA ALA A 345 -5.42 -6.87 33.56
C ALA A 345 -5.88 -5.45 33.96
N MET A 346 -6.77 -4.87 33.15
CA MET A 346 -7.40 -3.58 33.44
C MET A 346 -8.68 -3.70 34.26
N PHE A 347 -9.27 -4.89 34.26
CA PHE A 347 -10.50 -5.22 34.97
C PHE A 347 -10.25 -6.36 35.94
N THR A 348 -10.92 -6.29 37.08
CA THR A 348 -10.87 -7.30 38.15
C THR A 348 -12.02 -8.30 38.01
N GLN A 349 -11.99 -9.38 38.80
CA GLN A 349 -13.10 -10.32 38.91
C GLN A 349 -14.45 -9.64 39.24
N ALA A 350 -14.45 -8.62 40.11
CA ALA A 350 -15.67 -7.88 40.46
C ALA A 350 -16.29 -7.12 39.26
N ASP A 351 -15.47 -6.71 38.30
CA ASP A 351 -15.91 -6.04 37.06
C ASP A 351 -16.58 -7.00 36.07
N TYR A 352 -16.53 -8.31 36.34
CA TYR A 352 -17.20 -9.36 35.59
C TYR A 352 -18.49 -9.86 36.28
N SER A 353 -18.94 -9.18 37.34
CA SER A 353 -20.28 -9.43 37.88
C SER A 353 -21.35 -9.19 36.80
N PRO A 354 -22.48 -9.93 36.81
CA PRO A 354 -23.54 -9.76 35.82
C PRO A 354 -24.01 -8.30 35.68
N ALA A 355 -24.09 -7.57 36.80
CA ALA A 355 -24.45 -6.15 36.81
C ALA A 355 -23.41 -5.26 36.12
N ALA A 356 -22.11 -5.44 36.44
CA ALA A 356 -21.04 -4.65 35.83
C ALA A 356 -20.89 -4.94 34.32
N LEU A 357 -21.05 -6.20 33.90
CA LEU A 357 -21.08 -6.57 32.49
C LEU A 357 -22.29 -5.94 31.79
N ALA A 358 -23.50 -6.03 32.36
CA ALA A 358 -24.69 -5.41 31.78
C ALA A 358 -24.52 -3.90 31.59
N THR A 359 -23.97 -3.19 32.59
CA THR A 359 -23.68 -1.75 32.48
C THR A 359 -22.66 -1.45 31.39
N ARG A 360 -21.57 -2.21 31.31
CA ARG A 360 -20.54 -2.04 30.27
C ARG A 360 -21.09 -2.30 28.87
N TRP A 361 -21.88 -3.35 28.72
CA TRP A 361 -22.47 -3.76 27.44
C TRP A 361 -23.52 -2.77 26.96
N LYS A 362 -24.34 -2.25 27.87
CA LYS A 362 -25.27 -1.14 27.58
C LYS A 362 -24.56 0.06 26.95
N GLY A 363 -23.37 0.40 27.43
CA GLY A 363 -22.56 1.46 26.83
C GLY A 363 -22.18 1.19 25.38
N TYR A 364 -21.90 -0.06 25.00
CA TYR A 364 -21.60 -0.38 23.60
C TYR A 364 -22.84 -0.38 22.69
N PHE A 365 -24.01 -0.76 23.20
CA PHE A 365 -25.27 -0.76 22.46
C PHE A 365 -25.79 0.65 22.11
N GLU A 366 -25.32 1.68 22.81
CA GLU A 366 -25.57 3.08 22.46
C GLU A 366 -24.75 3.56 21.25
N GLY A 367 -23.96 2.67 20.62
CA GLY A 367 -23.19 2.96 19.42
C GLY A 367 -22.06 3.95 19.64
N ALA A 368 -21.75 4.76 18.63
CA ALA A 368 -20.56 5.63 18.62
C ALA A 368 -20.50 6.62 19.79
N THR A 369 -21.64 6.99 20.40
CA THR A 369 -21.72 7.89 21.55
C THR A 369 -21.56 7.18 22.90
N GLY A 370 -21.78 5.87 22.95
CA GLY A 370 -21.67 5.06 24.15
C GLY A 370 -20.29 4.42 24.36
N PHE A 371 -19.60 4.05 23.28
CA PHE A 371 -18.20 3.56 23.33
C PHE A 371 -17.27 4.48 24.16
N PRO A 372 -17.27 5.82 23.96
CA PRO A 372 -16.45 6.73 24.76
C PRO A 372 -16.67 6.62 26.28
N LYS A 373 -17.90 6.35 26.72
CA LYS A 373 -18.21 6.15 28.15
C LYS A 373 -17.51 4.91 28.69
N VAL A 374 -17.51 3.82 27.93
CA VAL A 374 -16.78 2.60 28.29
C VAL A 374 -15.27 2.85 28.27
N TYR A 375 -14.79 3.64 27.31
CA TYR A 375 -13.37 3.95 27.17
C TYR A 375 -12.86 4.84 28.30
N ALA A 376 -13.67 5.75 28.82
CA ALA A 376 -13.34 6.54 30.00
C ALA A 376 -13.04 5.64 31.21
N VAL A 377 -13.84 4.59 31.44
CA VAL A 377 -13.61 3.61 32.51
C VAL A 377 -12.34 2.78 32.26
N ILE A 378 -12.11 2.37 31.01
CA ILE A 378 -10.87 1.63 30.66
C ILE A 378 -9.63 2.49 30.87
N LEU A 379 -9.68 3.78 30.53
CA LEU A 379 -8.58 4.70 30.77
C LEU A 379 -8.32 4.82 32.27
N GLU A 380 -9.33 5.17 33.06
CA GLU A 380 -9.20 5.31 34.52
C GLU A 380 -8.56 4.09 35.19
N LYS A 381 -9.06 2.88 34.89
CA LYS A 381 -8.50 1.64 35.48
C LYS A 381 -7.17 1.21 34.84
N GLY A 382 -6.94 1.57 33.58
CA GLY A 382 -5.80 1.13 32.79
C GLY A 382 -4.52 1.91 33.05
N ALA A 383 -4.59 3.10 33.65
CA ALA A 383 -3.45 3.99 33.86
C ALA A 383 -2.21 3.31 34.51
N PRO A 384 -2.33 2.47 35.56
CA PRO A 384 -1.18 1.76 36.12
C PRO A 384 -0.54 0.75 35.15
N GLN A 385 -1.34 0.15 34.27
CA GLN A 385 -0.86 -0.83 33.29
C GLN A 385 -0.19 -0.16 32.10
N TYR A 386 -0.74 0.96 31.61
CA TYR A 386 -0.09 1.78 30.59
C TYR A 386 1.27 2.30 31.07
N ARG A 387 1.34 2.74 32.34
CA ARG A 387 2.60 3.13 32.98
C ARG A 387 3.65 2.02 32.88
N LYS A 388 3.30 0.78 33.24
CA LYS A 388 4.22 -0.36 33.17
C LYS A 388 4.81 -0.54 31.77
N ILE A 389 3.98 -0.40 30.73
CA ILE A 389 4.44 -0.54 29.34
C ILE A 389 5.42 0.58 28.96
N PHE A 390 5.09 1.83 29.27
CA PHE A 390 6.01 2.94 28.97
C PHE A 390 7.34 2.81 29.71
N ILE A 391 7.31 2.39 30.99
CA ILE A 391 8.55 2.13 31.75
C ILE A 391 9.33 0.98 31.13
N HIS A 392 8.67 -0.11 30.74
CA HIS A 392 9.34 -1.22 30.07
C HIS A 392 10.01 -0.79 28.76
N LEU A 393 9.36 0.05 27.96
CA LEU A 393 9.96 0.63 26.75
C LEU A 393 11.23 1.41 27.09
N ILE A 394 11.18 2.28 28.10
CA ILE A 394 12.34 3.08 28.55
C ILE A 394 13.50 2.19 29.04
N GLU A 395 13.20 1.14 29.79
CA GLU A 395 14.21 0.30 30.45
C GLU A 395 14.84 -0.74 29.51
N ASN A 396 14.10 -1.21 28.49
CA ASN A 396 14.49 -2.37 27.69
C ASN A 396 14.79 -2.05 26.22
N HIS A 397 14.51 -0.83 25.77
CA HIS A 397 14.70 -0.40 24.39
C HIS A 397 15.65 0.80 24.29
N SER A 398 16.31 0.90 23.14
CA SER A 398 17.11 2.04 22.72
C SER A 398 16.77 2.37 21.27
N ILE A 399 17.23 3.51 20.78
CA ILE A 399 17.01 3.94 19.39
C ILE A 399 17.58 2.93 18.37
N SER A 400 18.61 2.16 18.74
CA SER A 400 19.23 1.12 17.92
C SER A 400 18.75 -0.30 18.25
N SER A 401 17.82 -0.44 19.20
CA SER A 401 17.26 -1.73 19.57
C SER A 401 16.43 -2.32 18.44
N THR A 402 16.58 -3.62 18.20
CA THR A 402 15.70 -4.39 17.33
C THR A 402 14.63 -5.15 18.10
N LYS A 403 14.59 -4.99 19.44
CA LYS A 403 13.60 -5.64 20.31
C LYS A 403 12.23 -5.03 20.10
N SER A 404 11.21 -5.86 20.23
CA SER A 404 9.82 -5.46 20.10
C SER A 404 8.96 -6.00 21.23
N ILE A 405 7.81 -5.35 21.43
CA ILE A 405 6.79 -5.80 22.38
C ILE A 405 5.45 -5.98 21.68
N ILE A 406 4.60 -6.82 22.26
CA ILE A 406 3.19 -6.95 21.90
C ILE A 406 2.34 -6.35 23.01
N VAL A 407 1.33 -5.58 22.63
CA VAL A 407 0.20 -5.23 23.48
C VAL A 407 -1.06 -5.90 22.94
N HIS A 408 -1.77 -6.64 23.78
CA HIS A 408 -2.96 -7.35 23.31
C HIS A 408 -4.06 -7.42 24.36
N CYS A 409 -5.27 -7.72 23.87
CA CYS A 409 -6.38 -8.12 24.71
C CYS A 409 -7.06 -9.32 24.03
N THR A 410 -8.37 -9.48 24.16
CA THR A 410 -9.11 -10.54 23.47
C THR A 410 -9.12 -10.32 21.97
N ALA A 411 -9.68 -9.20 21.51
CA ALA A 411 -9.78 -8.87 20.08
C ALA A 411 -8.63 -8.00 19.56
N GLY A 412 -7.82 -7.42 20.45
CA GLY A 412 -6.82 -6.42 20.07
C GLY A 412 -7.42 -5.08 19.64
N LYS A 413 -8.65 -4.78 20.09
CA LYS A 413 -9.45 -3.62 19.65
C LYS A 413 -9.51 -2.52 20.70
N ASP A 414 -10.30 -2.68 21.77
CA ASP A 414 -10.62 -1.57 22.70
C ASP A 414 -9.45 -1.21 23.62
N ARG A 415 -9.12 -2.09 24.59
CA ARG A 415 -8.03 -1.88 25.55
C ARG A 415 -6.67 -1.66 24.86
N THR A 416 -6.44 -2.42 23.80
CA THR A 416 -5.24 -2.32 22.97
C THR A 416 -5.25 -1.04 22.13
N GLY A 417 -6.40 -0.64 21.60
CA GLY A 417 -6.56 0.58 20.81
C GLY A 417 -6.42 1.85 21.63
N LEU A 418 -6.86 1.83 22.89
CA LEU A 418 -6.63 2.94 23.81
C LEU A 418 -5.15 3.10 24.13
N PHE A 419 -4.39 2.01 24.31
CA PHE A 419 -2.94 2.14 24.40
C PHE A 419 -2.32 2.71 23.11
N GLY A 420 -2.76 2.23 21.94
CA GLY A 420 -2.33 2.80 20.64
C GLY A 420 -2.61 4.30 20.55
N MET A 421 -3.82 4.73 20.92
CA MET A 421 -4.22 6.14 21.00
C MET A 421 -3.30 6.96 21.91
N LEU A 422 -2.99 6.43 23.10
CA LEU A 422 -2.10 7.10 24.05
C LEU A 422 -0.67 7.21 23.52
N LEU A 423 -0.10 6.14 22.96
CA LEU A 423 1.26 6.12 22.42
C LEU A 423 1.41 7.06 21.23
N LEU A 424 0.52 6.96 20.24
CA LEU A 424 0.54 7.78 19.03
C LEU A 424 0.28 9.26 19.36
N GLY A 425 -0.71 9.53 20.21
CA GLY A 425 -1.04 10.88 20.65
C GLY A 425 0.05 11.52 21.50
N LEU A 426 0.73 10.74 22.34
CA LEU A 426 1.91 11.19 23.08
C LEU A 426 3.02 11.63 22.13
N CYS A 427 3.19 10.94 21.00
CA CYS A 427 4.23 11.27 20.03
C CYS A 427 3.85 12.44 19.10
N GLY A 428 2.58 12.86 19.05
CA GLY A 428 2.12 13.98 18.21
C GLY A 428 1.54 13.57 16.86
N VAL A 429 1.07 12.32 16.73
CA VAL A 429 0.30 11.87 15.56
C VAL A 429 -1.07 12.56 15.55
N ASP A 430 -1.59 12.86 14.37
CA ASP A 430 -2.89 13.53 14.23
C ASP A 430 -4.05 12.63 14.68
N ASP A 431 -5.07 13.22 15.30
CA ASP A 431 -6.24 12.53 15.83
C ASP A 431 -6.98 11.72 14.75
N GLU A 432 -6.99 12.21 13.51
CA GLU A 432 -7.55 11.51 12.35
C GLU A 432 -6.83 10.18 12.10
N ILE A 433 -5.50 10.22 12.15
CA ILE A 433 -4.65 9.04 11.93
C ILE A 433 -4.85 8.05 13.07
N ILE A 434 -4.92 8.52 14.32
CA ILE A 434 -5.14 7.68 15.49
C ILE A 434 -6.49 6.96 15.39
N ALA A 435 -7.55 7.68 15.04
CA ALA A 435 -8.88 7.09 14.91
C ALA A 435 -8.98 6.09 13.74
N ASN A 436 -8.27 6.35 12.64
CA ASN A 436 -8.19 5.43 11.51
C ASN A 436 -7.37 4.17 11.84
N GLU A 437 -6.24 4.30 12.55
CA GLU A 437 -5.46 3.14 13.03
C GLU A 437 -6.32 2.23 13.91
N TYR A 438 -7.10 2.82 14.81
CA TYR A 438 -8.06 2.09 15.62
C TYR A 438 -9.09 1.34 14.76
N ALA A 439 -9.68 2.02 13.77
CA ALA A 439 -10.71 1.49 12.88
C ALA A 439 -10.23 0.32 12.01
N LEU A 440 -8.91 0.17 11.76
CA LEU A 440 -8.32 -1.01 11.10
C LEU A 440 -8.66 -2.33 11.83
N SER A 441 -9.06 -2.26 13.10
CA SER A 441 -9.53 -3.45 13.84
C SER A 441 -10.78 -4.08 13.24
N ASN A 442 -11.59 -3.34 12.45
CA ASN A 442 -12.72 -3.91 11.69
C ASN A 442 -12.25 -4.90 10.61
N LEU A 443 -11.03 -4.73 10.09
CA LEU A 443 -10.43 -5.63 9.10
C LEU A 443 -9.70 -6.79 9.77
N GLY A 444 -9.01 -6.51 10.87
CA GLY A 444 -8.13 -7.49 11.51
C GLY A 444 -8.80 -8.46 12.48
N TYR A 445 -9.99 -8.12 13.00
CA TYR A 445 -10.74 -9.00 13.89
C TYR A 445 -12.15 -9.21 13.39
N TRP A 446 -12.49 -10.48 13.15
CA TRP A 446 -13.83 -10.91 12.79
C TRP A 446 -14.15 -12.23 13.50
N GLU A 447 -15.43 -12.44 13.76
CA GLU A 447 -15.96 -13.71 14.22
C GLU A 447 -17.00 -14.25 13.23
N PRO A 448 -17.05 -15.57 13.04
CA PRO A 448 -18.10 -16.20 12.24
C PRO A 448 -19.50 -15.86 12.75
N ASN A 449 -20.48 -15.77 11.86
CA ASN A 449 -21.87 -15.43 12.24
C ASN A 449 -22.44 -16.37 13.32
N HIS A 450 -22.14 -17.66 13.30
CA HIS A 450 -22.63 -18.61 14.31
C HIS A 450 -22.10 -18.31 15.73
N GLU A 451 -20.89 -17.74 15.86
CA GLU A 451 -20.37 -17.31 17.17
C GLU A 451 -21.04 -16.01 17.63
N LEU A 452 -21.39 -15.12 16.69
CA LEU A 452 -22.19 -13.93 17.00
C LEU A 452 -23.59 -14.31 17.47
N GLU A 453 -24.24 -15.28 16.83
CA GLU A 453 -25.56 -15.80 17.19
C GLU A 453 -25.57 -16.39 18.61
N LYS A 454 -24.60 -17.25 18.94
CA LYS A 454 -24.45 -17.80 20.30
C LYS A 454 -24.28 -16.71 21.36
N LYS A 455 -23.48 -15.69 21.07
CA LYS A 455 -23.28 -14.56 21.99
C LYS A 455 -24.53 -13.70 22.12
N ALA A 456 -25.24 -13.46 21.01
CA ALA A 456 -26.48 -12.71 21.00
C ALA A 456 -27.55 -13.41 21.87
N GLU A 457 -27.68 -14.73 21.74
CA GLU A 457 -28.58 -15.55 22.56
C GLU A 457 -28.18 -15.51 24.05
N MET A 458 -26.91 -15.72 24.36
CA MET A 458 -26.41 -15.72 25.74
C MET A 458 -26.68 -14.40 26.48
N LEU A 459 -26.71 -13.28 25.77
CA LEU A 459 -26.89 -11.95 26.34
C LEU A 459 -28.27 -11.35 26.07
N ASN A 460 -29.16 -12.12 25.45
CA ASN A 460 -30.51 -11.72 25.10
C ASN A 460 -30.57 -10.40 24.31
N VAL A 461 -29.72 -10.29 23.29
CA VAL A 461 -29.62 -9.14 22.36
C VAL A 461 -29.65 -9.60 20.91
N THR A 462 -29.71 -8.67 19.95
CA THR A 462 -29.70 -9.04 18.53
C THR A 462 -28.28 -9.33 18.02
N VAL A 463 -28.19 -10.06 16.90
CA VAL A 463 -26.90 -10.28 16.21
C VAL A 463 -26.29 -8.96 15.74
N ASP A 464 -27.12 -7.98 15.34
CA ASP A 464 -26.64 -6.66 14.92
C ASP A 464 -26.11 -5.84 16.09
N ASP A 465 -26.71 -5.96 17.27
CA ASP A 465 -26.17 -5.40 18.51
C ASP A 465 -24.78 -6.00 18.79
N MET A 466 -24.61 -7.31 18.61
CA MET A 466 -23.31 -7.97 18.76
C MET A 466 -22.30 -7.51 17.71
N ARG A 467 -22.71 -7.33 16.45
CA ARG A 467 -21.85 -6.76 15.40
C ARG A 467 -21.39 -5.36 15.77
N MET A 468 -22.28 -4.54 16.32
CA MET A 468 -21.96 -3.19 16.79
C MET A 468 -20.94 -3.22 17.93
N VAL A 469 -21.16 -4.04 18.96
CA VAL A 469 -20.21 -4.24 20.08
C VAL A 469 -18.85 -4.69 19.56
N MET A 470 -18.83 -5.50 18.50
CA MET A 470 -17.61 -6.03 17.92
C MET A 470 -16.91 -5.07 16.95
N SER A 471 -17.63 -4.10 16.39
CA SER A 471 -17.07 -3.07 15.51
C SER A 471 -16.05 -2.16 16.20
N ALA A 472 -15.23 -1.49 15.40
CA ALA A 472 -14.30 -0.46 15.80
C ALA A 472 -14.69 0.90 15.18
N PRO A 473 -15.66 1.63 15.76
CA PRO A 473 -16.15 2.86 15.12
C PRO A 473 -15.12 3.98 15.19
N TYR A 474 -14.70 4.49 14.03
CA TYR A 474 -13.80 5.64 13.93
C TYR A 474 -14.29 6.83 14.78
N LEU A 475 -15.59 7.14 14.73
CA LEU A 475 -16.20 8.24 15.49
C LEU A 475 -16.09 8.05 17.01
N ALA A 476 -16.16 6.82 17.50
CA ALA A 476 -16.01 6.54 18.93
C ALA A 476 -14.60 6.88 19.40
N MET A 477 -13.57 6.59 18.61
CA MET A 477 -12.19 6.95 18.95
C MET A 477 -11.96 8.46 18.87
N LYS A 478 -12.49 9.13 17.83
CA LYS A 478 -12.45 10.60 17.72
C LYS A 478 -13.05 11.28 18.96
N GLU A 479 -14.22 10.83 19.36
CA GLU A 479 -14.93 11.38 20.51
C GLU A 479 -14.19 11.08 21.82
N THR A 480 -13.57 9.91 21.95
CA THR A 480 -12.73 9.58 23.11
C THR A 480 -11.50 10.48 23.19
N ILE A 481 -10.81 10.73 22.08
CA ILE A 481 -9.67 11.65 22.02
C ILE A 481 -10.10 13.06 22.46
N ARG A 482 -11.26 13.54 21.97
CA ARG A 482 -11.82 14.84 22.38
C ARG A 482 -12.04 14.90 23.88
N GLN A 483 -12.71 13.89 24.47
CA GLN A 483 -12.97 13.84 25.92
C GLN A 483 -11.69 13.78 26.76
N VAL A 484 -10.68 13.04 26.31
CA VAL A 484 -9.35 13.00 26.98
C VAL A 484 -8.70 14.37 26.95
N LYS A 485 -8.68 15.05 25.80
CA LYS A 485 -8.10 16.40 25.66
C LYS A 485 -8.85 17.43 26.48
N GLU A 486 -10.18 17.35 26.58
CA GLU A 486 -10.98 18.26 27.41
C GLU A 486 -10.72 18.05 28.90
N LYS A 487 -10.66 16.79 29.35
CA LYS A 487 -10.48 16.49 30.78
C LYS A 487 -9.05 16.74 31.26
N TYR A 488 -8.05 16.38 30.46
CA TYR A 488 -6.64 16.37 30.87
C TYR A 488 -5.77 17.41 30.13
N GLY A 489 -6.39 18.28 29.31
CA GLY A 489 -5.72 19.27 28.47
C GLY A 489 -5.03 18.70 27.23
N SER A 490 -4.52 17.46 27.31
CA SER A 490 -3.90 16.74 26.19
C SER A 490 -3.77 15.24 26.51
N ILE A 491 -3.43 14.43 25.51
CA ILE A 491 -3.05 13.02 25.73
C ILE A 491 -1.79 12.92 26.61
N GLU A 492 -0.81 13.82 26.42
CA GLU A 492 0.37 13.90 27.30
C GLU A 492 -0.02 14.25 28.74
N GLY A 493 -1.01 15.13 28.93
CA GLY A 493 -1.58 15.44 30.24
C GLY A 493 -2.09 14.20 30.95
N TYR A 494 -2.88 13.36 30.27
CA TYR A 494 -3.31 12.07 30.82
C TYR A 494 -2.14 11.14 31.17
N VAL A 495 -1.14 11.01 30.28
CA VAL A 495 0.03 10.14 30.51
C VAL A 495 0.85 10.62 31.71
N ARG A 496 1.00 11.93 31.89
CA ARG A 496 1.71 12.50 33.04
C ARG A 496 0.89 12.38 34.32
N ASP A 497 -0.37 12.76 34.27
CA ASP A 497 -1.18 13.00 35.47
C ASP A 497 -1.85 11.72 35.97
N GLU A 498 -2.33 10.84 35.08
CA GLU A 498 -2.96 9.56 35.46
C GLU A 498 -1.96 8.40 35.43
N CYS A 499 -1.16 8.28 34.37
CA CYS A 499 -0.14 7.21 34.31
C CYS A 499 1.10 7.53 35.16
N LYS A 500 1.19 8.72 35.77
CA LYS A 500 2.28 9.14 36.67
C LYS A 500 3.67 9.04 36.01
N LEU A 501 3.77 9.34 34.72
CA LEU A 501 5.05 9.51 34.04
C LEU A 501 5.61 10.90 34.33
N THR A 502 6.88 10.97 34.68
CA THR A 502 7.61 12.25 34.78
C THR A 502 7.82 12.86 33.40
N GLN A 503 8.08 14.16 33.33
CA GLN A 503 8.39 14.84 32.06
C GLN A 503 9.62 14.23 31.37
N GLU A 504 10.62 13.80 32.15
CA GLU A 504 11.81 13.11 31.63
C GLU A 504 11.45 11.77 31.00
N GLN A 505 10.58 10.98 31.65
CA GLN A 505 10.12 9.69 31.10
C GLN A 505 9.29 9.89 29.82
N VAL A 506 8.41 10.89 29.78
CA VAL A 506 7.67 11.25 28.56
C VAL A 506 8.63 11.60 27.43
N LYS A 507 9.65 12.41 27.70
CA LYS A 507 10.68 12.77 26.71
C LYS A 507 11.41 11.54 26.19
N LYS A 508 11.82 10.62 27.08
CA LYS A 508 12.47 9.35 26.69
C LYS A 508 11.58 8.48 25.81
N VAL A 509 10.28 8.37 26.12
CA VAL A 509 9.33 7.63 25.25
C VAL A 509 9.27 8.28 23.87
N LYS A 510 9.15 9.61 23.78
CA LYS A 510 9.13 10.33 22.50
C LYS A 510 10.42 10.10 21.71
N GLU A 511 11.59 10.21 22.34
CA GLU A 511 12.89 9.96 21.69
C GLU A 511 13.04 8.51 21.18
N LEU A 512 12.54 7.54 21.95
CA LEU A 512 12.52 6.14 21.54
C LEU A 512 11.56 5.92 20.38
N MET A 513 10.39 6.54 20.40
CA MET A 513 9.30 6.22 19.47
C MET A 513 9.27 7.11 18.23
N ILE A 514 9.94 8.25 18.21
CA ILE A 514 9.94 9.17 17.06
C ILE A 514 11.22 8.97 16.26
N VAL A 515 11.06 8.78 14.95
CA VAL A 515 12.14 8.88 13.97
C VAL A 515 12.06 10.26 13.32
N PRO A 516 13.00 11.17 13.59
CA PRO A 516 12.98 12.51 13.02
C PRO A 516 13.38 12.47 11.53
N ILE A 517 12.68 13.26 10.72
CA ILE A 517 13.07 13.57 9.33
C ILE A 517 14.05 14.75 9.38
N ARG A 518 15.28 14.54 8.92
CA ARG A 518 16.36 15.54 9.07
C ARG A 518 16.14 16.73 8.13
N PHE A 519 16.57 17.91 8.58
CA PHE A 519 16.30 19.21 7.96
C PHE A 519 16.79 19.34 6.50
N GLU A 520 17.76 18.53 6.08
CA GLU A 520 18.27 18.45 4.71
C GLU A 520 17.24 17.81 3.75
N GLU A 521 16.33 16.97 4.26
CA GLU A 521 15.22 16.37 3.49
C GLU A 521 14.01 17.32 3.41
N ARG A 522 13.92 18.36 4.27
CA ARG A 522 12.79 19.30 4.29
C ARG A 522 12.73 20.24 3.07
N GLN A 523 13.81 20.39 2.30
CA GLN A 523 13.80 21.22 1.09
C GLN A 523 13.07 20.55 -0.09
N LEU A 524 12.84 19.23 -0.04
CA LEU A 524 12.03 18.51 -1.02
C LEU A 524 10.50 18.68 -0.76
N PHE A 525 10.11 19.24 0.39
CA PHE A 525 8.72 19.22 0.88
C PHE A 525 8.15 20.60 1.26
N ARG A 526 8.78 21.71 0.87
CA ARG A 526 8.05 22.99 0.82
C ARG A 526 7.36 23.13 -0.53
N PRO A 527 6.08 23.56 -0.57
CA PRO A 527 5.56 24.18 -1.78
C PRO A 527 6.49 25.36 -2.07
N LYS A 528 7.17 25.35 -3.21
CA LYS A 528 7.77 26.57 -3.73
C LYS A 528 6.60 27.50 -4.03
N ILE A 529 6.47 28.58 -3.24
CA ILE A 529 5.54 29.69 -3.53
C ILE A 529 5.99 30.35 -4.82
#